data_AF-A0A7U9RVB4-F1
#
_entry.id   AF-A0A7U9RVB4-F1
#
_cell.length_a   1.000
_cell.length_b   1.000
_cell.length_c   1.000
_cell.angle_alpha   90.00
_cell.angle_beta   90.00
_cell.angle_gamma   90.00
#
_symmetry.space_group_name_H-M   'P 1'
#
loop_
_entity.id
_entity.type
_entity.pdbx_description
1 polymer ?
#
loop_
_entity_poly.entity_id
_entity_poly.type
_entity_poly.pdbx_seq_one_letter_code
_entity_poly.pdbx_strand_id
1 'polypeptide(L)'
;MNFLDKYKIENEKRMSIFTQKQKRILALMCLERQFYTYKKLAKGKIWSSIEQYRELLDKFWMIILNDLEADDSIWYFHEKIRSDNLCNEIEYTFDLCIANIFANHIEEWLDYLIDEPIYEEAFRLLTLDFILAYLNEDEDESIEYDKFKNHPLIVKEIKRQIQDETDMKKIINFEDAKNWYNQCIGIF
;
A
#
# COMPACT_ATOMS: atom_id res chain seq x y z
N MET A 1 -20.14 -16.93 1.78
CA MET A 1 -19.04 -16.11 2.32
C MET A 1 -17.77 -16.55 1.64
N ASN A 2 -17.29 -15.72 0.71
CA ASN A 2 -16.09 -15.98 -0.08
C ASN A 2 -14.83 -15.87 0.80
N PHE A 3 -13.65 -16.16 0.25
CA PHE A 3 -12.40 -16.11 1.00
C PHE A 3 -12.07 -14.68 1.49
N LEU A 4 -12.32 -13.65 0.68
CA LEU A 4 -12.04 -12.26 1.07
C LEU A 4 -12.92 -11.82 2.24
N ASP A 5 -14.20 -12.20 2.25
CA ASP A 5 -15.12 -11.93 3.36
C ASP A 5 -14.61 -12.56 4.66
N LYS A 6 -14.14 -13.82 4.59
CA LYS A 6 -13.54 -14.52 5.74
C LYS A 6 -12.28 -13.82 6.21
N TYR A 7 -11.42 -13.42 5.27
CA TYR A 7 -10.19 -12.73 5.57
C TYR A 7 -10.44 -11.36 6.20
N LYS A 8 -11.40 -10.60 5.68
CA LYS A 8 -11.84 -9.31 6.24
C LYS A 8 -12.25 -9.44 7.69
N ILE A 9 -13.13 -10.38 8.02
CA ILE A 9 -13.59 -10.62 9.40
C ILE A 9 -12.41 -10.95 10.33
N GLU A 10 -11.48 -11.80 9.88
CA GLU A 10 -10.32 -12.16 10.70
C GLU A 10 -9.31 -11.01 10.83
N ASN A 11 -9.17 -10.19 9.80
CA ASN A 11 -8.32 -9.00 9.82
C ASN A 11 -8.88 -7.92 10.76
N GLU A 12 -10.19 -7.66 10.74
CA GLU A 12 -10.88 -6.76 11.68
C GLU A 12 -10.64 -7.21 13.13
N LYS A 13 -10.81 -8.51 13.42
CA LYS A 13 -10.52 -9.08 14.75
C LYS A 13 -9.06 -8.85 15.16
N ARG A 14 -8.09 -9.12 14.27
CA ARG A 14 -6.67 -8.90 14.54
C ARG A 14 -6.35 -7.43 14.77
N MET A 15 -6.89 -6.55 13.95
CA MET A 15 -6.63 -5.13 14.03
C MET A 15 -7.26 -4.50 15.28
N SER A 16 -8.38 -5.04 15.78
CA SER A 16 -9.10 -4.52 16.96
C SER A 16 -8.28 -4.45 18.26
N ILE A 17 -7.20 -5.24 18.38
CA ILE A 17 -6.36 -5.26 19.58
C ILE A 17 -5.17 -4.28 19.51
N PHE A 18 -4.95 -3.63 18.38
CA PHE A 18 -3.84 -2.70 18.18
C PHE A 18 -4.26 -1.24 18.39
N THR A 19 -3.32 -0.43 18.86
CA THR A 19 -3.51 1.03 18.95
C THR A 19 -3.60 1.65 17.56
N GLN A 20 -4.16 2.85 17.46
CA GLN A 20 -4.24 3.56 16.17
C GLN A 20 -2.86 3.72 15.51
N LYS A 21 -1.84 4.12 16.26
CA LYS A 21 -0.45 4.22 15.76
C LYS A 21 0.07 2.89 15.21
N GLN A 22 -0.20 1.78 15.92
CA GLN A 22 0.18 0.45 15.46
C GLN A 22 -0.53 0.08 14.16
N LYS A 23 -1.84 0.29 14.09
CA LYS A 23 -2.60 0.04 12.87
C LYS A 23 -2.07 0.86 11.68
N ARG A 24 -1.72 2.13 11.91
CA ARG A 24 -1.10 3.01 10.90
C ARG A 24 0.24 2.47 10.41
N ILE A 25 1.09 1.99 11.31
CA ILE A 25 2.36 1.34 10.93
C ILE A 25 2.10 0.11 10.07
N LEU A 26 1.15 -0.76 10.45
CA LEU A 26 0.84 -1.97 9.68
C LEU A 26 0.31 -1.67 8.27
N ALA A 27 -0.52 -0.64 8.15
CA ALA A 27 -1.00 -0.17 6.85
C ALA A 27 0.15 0.39 6.00
N LEU A 28 1.03 1.21 6.57
CA LEU A 28 2.19 1.75 5.86
C LEU A 28 3.19 0.65 5.45
N MET A 29 3.38 -0.39 6.26
CA MET A 29 4.18 -1.57 5.88
C MET A 29 3.62 -2.30 4.64
N CYS A 30 2.29 -2.28 4.45
CA CYS A 30 1.66 -2.82 3.25
C CYS A 30 1.91 -1.91 2.03
N LEU A 31 1.77 -0.59 2.19
CA LEU A 31 2.08 0.39 1.15
C LEU A 31 3.56 0.33 0.73
N GLU A 32 4.47 0.12 1.67
CA GLU A 32 5.89 -0.09 1.38
C GLU A 32 6.12 -1.29 0.45
N ARG A 33 5.42 -2.40 0.67
CA ARG A 33 5.51 -3.56 -0.23
C ARG A 33 4.97 -3.24 -1.62
N GLN A 34 3.85 -2.53 -1.72
CA GLN A 34 3.31 -2.08 -3.01
C GLN A 34 4.28 -1.13 -3.72
N PHE A 35 4.87 -0.19 -2.99
CA PHE A 35 5.89 0.73 -3.52
C PHE A 35 7.10 0.00 -4.08
N TYR A 36 7.59 -1.04 -3.39
CA TYR A 36 8.71 -1.83 -3.91
C TYR A 36 8.36 -2.57 -5.21
N THR A 37 7.08 -2.95 -5.39
CA THR A 37 6.60 -3.46 -6.68
C THR A 37 6.51 -2.34 -7.72
N TYR A 38 5.89 -1.20 -7.41
CA TYR A 38 5.87 -0.02 -8.27
C TYR A 38 7.28 0.36 -8.74
N LYS A 39 8.26 0.40 -7.83
CA LYS A 39 9.66 0.74 -8.12
C LYS A 39 10.28 -0.18 -9.17
N LYS A 40 9.92 -1.47 -9.20
CA LYS A 40 10.38 -2.41 -10.23
C LYS A 40 9.71 -2.11 -11.58
N LEU A 41 8.40 -1.90 -11.58
CA LEU A 41 7.60 -1.65 -12.79
C LEU A 41 7.94 -0.30 -13.45
N ALA A 42 8.12 0.74 -12.64
CA ALA A 42 8.40 2.11 -13.07
C ALA A 42 9.86 2.34 -13.48
N LYS A 43 10.76 1.36 -13.29
CA LYS A 43 12.19 1.56 -13.54
C LYS A 43 12.46 1.83 -15.02
N GLY A 44 13.04 2.99 -15.32
CA GLY A 44 13.38 3.41 -16.68
C GLY A 44 12.18 3.83 -17.53
N LYS A 45 11.00 3.98 -16.92
CA LYS A 45 9.78 4.47 -17.59
C LYS A 45 9.72 6.00 -17.48
N ILE A 46 9.12 6.66 -18.47
CA ILE A 46 9.00 8.13 -18.48
C ILE A 46 8.10 8.68 -17.37
N TRP A 47 7.11 7.90 -16.95
CA TRP A 47 6.17 8.20 -15.85
C TRP A 47 6.72 7.79 -14.47
N SER A 48 8.01 7.49 -14.38
CA SER A 48 8.61 7.07 -13.13
C SER A 48 8.63 8.23 -12.13
N SER A 49 7.99 8.02 -10.98
CA SER A 49 7.93 8.93 -9.84
C SER A 49 8.52 8.28 -8.59
N ILE A 50 9.52 7.40 -8.76
CA ILE A 50 10.11 6.59 -7.69
C ILE A 50 10.66 7.45 -6.55
N GLU A 51 11.38 8.53 -6.88
CA GLU A 51 12.01 9.40 -5.90
C GLU A 51 10.95 10.19 -5.11
N GLN A 52 9.94 10.70 -5.80
CA GLN A 52 8.85 11.47 -5.21
C GLN A 52 7.98 10.60 -4.30
N TYR A 53 7.62 9.39 -4.73
CA TYR A 53 6.87 8.47 -3.87
C TYR A 53 7.68 8.00 -2.65
N ARG A 54 9.01 7.85 -2.78
CA ARG A 54 9.86 7.56 -1.62
C ARG A 54 9.85 8.72 -0.63
N GLU A 55 10.01 9.95 -1.11
CA GLU A 55 9.95 11.15 -0.26
C GLU A 55 8.60 11.24 0.46
N LEU A 56 7.50 10.94 -0.24
CA LEU A 56 6.16 10.94 0.33
C LEU A 56 5.99 9.87 1.43
N LEU A 57 6.44 8.64 1.17
CA LEU A 57 6.40 7.56 2.17
C LEU A 57 7.29 7.85 3.38
N ASP A 58 8.44 8.49 3.19
CA ASP A 58 9.30 8.93 4.30
C ASP A 58 8.58 9.99 5.17
N LYS A 59 7.83 10.91 4.55
CA LYS A 59 6.96 11.85 5.28
C LYS A 59 5.89 11.11 6.08
N PHE A 60 5.24 10.09 5.52
CA PHE A 60 4.24 9.29 6.26
C PHE A 60 4.84 8.62 7.49
N TRP A 61 6.00 7.99 7.36
CA TRP A 61 6.69 7.41 8.51
C TRP A 61 7.00 8.45 9.57
N MET A 62 7.51 9.62 9.17
CA MET A 62 7.80 10.71 10.11
C MET A 62 6.56 11.19 10.84
N ILE A 63 5.44 11.34 10.14
CA ILE A 63 4.15 11.76 10.73
C ILE A 63 3.66 10.75 11.76
N ILE A 64 3.60 9.47 11.39
CA ILE A 64 3.09 8.40 12.26
C ILE A 64 3.99 8.19 13.47
N LEU A 65 5.30 8.20 13.28
CA LEU A 65 6.24 7.86 14.37
C LEU A 65 6.43 9.01 15.36
N ASN A 66 6.31 10.25 14.91
CA ASN A 66 6.41 11.43 15.77
C ASN A 66 5.05 12.00 16.19
N ASP A 67 3.95 11.32 15.86
CA ASP A 67 2.57 11.73 16.17
C ASP A 67 2.28 13.17 15.70
N LEU A 68 2.76 13.51 14.49
CA LEU A 68 2.55 14.83 13.87
C LEU A 68 1.18 14.86 13.19
N GLU A 69 0.64 16.06 13.03
CA GLU A 69 -0.51 16.30 12.16
C GLU A 69 -0.04 16.32 10.70
N ALA A 70 -0.76 15.60 9.84
CA ALA A 70 -0.62 15.77 8.40
C ALA A 70 -1.41 17.03 7.99
N ASP A 71 -0.85 17.83 7.09
CA ASP A 71 -1.50 19.01 6.54
C ASP A 71 -1.68 18.88 5.02
N ASP A 72 -2.44 19.82 4.46
CA ASP A 72 -2.73 19.89 3.02
C ASP A 72 -1.47 19.96 2.15
N SER A 73 -0.31 20.36 2.70
CA SER A 73 0.94 20.42 1.93
C SER A 73 1.38 19.05 1.42
N ILE A 74 1.04 17.99 2.16
CA ILE A 74 1.33 16.61 1.78
C ILE A 74 0.38 16.17 0.66
N TRP A 75 -0.88 16.59 0.73
CA TRP A 75 -1.86 16.38 -0.33
C TRP A 75 -1.41 17.04 -1.64
N TYR A 76 -1.02 18.32 -1.58
CA TYR A 76 -0.49 19.05 -2.74
C TYR A 76 0.75 18.39 -3.33
N PHE A 77 1.61 17.79 -2.50
CA PHE A 77 2.78 17.06 -2.99
C PHE A 77 2.37 15.83 -3.80
N HIS A 78 1.36 15.08 -3.37
CA HIS A 78 0.84 13.94 -4.12
C HIS A 78 0.16 14.34 -5.43
N GLU A 79 -0.69 15.37 -5.41
CA GLU A 79 -1.36 15.88 -6.61
C GLU A 79 -0.35 16.34 -7.68
N LYS A 80 0.77 16.93 -7.25
CA LYS A 80 1.86 17.26 -8.17
C LYS A 80 2.40 16.02 -8.89
N ILE A 81 2.67 14.93 -8.14
CA ILE A 81 3.15 13.66 -8.71
C ILE A 81 2.16 13.13 -9.77
N ARG A 82 0.85 13.19 -9.50
CA ARG A 82 -0.18 12.75 -10.47
C ARG A 82 -0.19 13.62 -11.73
N SER A 83 -0.16 14.93 -11.55
CA SER A 83 -0.22 15.88 -12.67
C SER A 83 0.97 15.73 -13.62
N ASP A 84 2.18 15.51 -13.09
CA ASP A 84 3.40 15.30 -13.88
C ASP A 84 3.31 14.02 -14.73
N ASN A 85 2.56 13.01 -14.26
CA ASN A 85 2.33 11.76 -15.00
C ASN A 85 1.24 11.88 -16.07
N LEU A 86 0.25 12.77 -15.93
CA LEU A 86 -0.81 12.97 -16.92
C LEU A 86 -0.39 13.82 -18.12
N CYS A 87 0.59 14.71 -17.95
CA CYS A 87 1.05 15.63 -19.01
C CYS A 87 1.84 14.97 -20.14
N ASN A 88 2.26 13.72 -19.96
CA ASN A 88 3.01 12.98 -20.96
C ASN A 88 2.01 12.09 -21.71
N GLU A 89 1.95 12.18 -23.05
CA GLU A 89 1.13 11.33 -23.94
C GLU A 89 1.56 9.85 -23.84
N ILE A 90 1.34 9.24 -22.69
CA ILE A 90 1.83 7.92 -22.34
C ILE A 90 0.86 6.87 -22.87
N GLU A 91 1.40 5.91 -23.62
CA GLU A 91 0.69 4.72 -24.02
C GLU A 91 0.29 3.89 -22.79
N TYR A 92 -0.99 3.50 -22.72
CA TYR A 92 -1.49 2.64 -21.66
C TYR A 92 -0.86 1.24 -21.77
N THR A 93 -0.04 0.91 -20.78
CA THR A 93 0.58 -0.42 -20.62
C THR A 93 0.08 -1.05 -19.33
N PHE A 94 0.13 -2.38 -19.24
CA PHE A 94 -0.23 -3.10 -18.02
C PHE A 94 0.56 -2.60 -16.79
N ASP A 95 1.87 -2.38 -16.93
CA ASP A 95 2.73 -1.80 -15.90
C ASP A 95 2.20 -0.45 -15.38
N LEU A 96 1.70 0.40 -16.29
CA LEU A 96 1.12 1.70 -15.95
C LEU A 96 -0.23 1.55 -15.23
N CYS A 97 -1.07 0.59 -15.63
CA CYS A 97 -2.32 0.30 -14.94
C CYS A 97 -2.06 -0.11 -13.48
N ILE A 98 -1.13 -1.02 -13.25
CA ILE A 98 -0.73 -1.44 -11.89
C ILE A 98 -0.11 -0.28 -11.12
N ALA A 99 0.70 0.56 -11.76
CA ALA A 99 1.26 1.76 -11.13
C ALA A 99 0.18 2.77 -10.70
N ASN A 100 -0.89 2.92 -11.48
CA ASN A 100 -2.02 3.80 -11.14
C ASN A 100 -2.85 3.25 -9.98
N ILE A 101 -3.01 1.92 -9.85
CA ILE A 101 -3.64 1.33 -8.66
C ILE A 101 -2.83 1.66 -7.41
N PHE A 102 -1.49 1.55 -7.47
CA PHE A 102 -0.64 1.97 -6.35
C PHE A 102 -0.82 3.47 -6.03
N ALA A 103 -0.86 4.34 -7.05
CA ALA A 103 -1.09 5.76 -6.85
C ALA A 103 -2.44 6.05 -6.17
N ASN A 104 -3.50 5.36 -6.56
CA ASN A 104 -4.82 5.48 -5.92
C ASN A 104 -4.78 5.01 -4.45
N HIS A 105 -4.05 3.95 -4.12
CA HIS A 105 -3.89 3.53 -2.73
C HIS A 105 -3.10 4.55 -1.88
N ILE A 106 -2.21 5.36 -2.50
CA ILE A 106 -1.55 6.49 -1.83
C ILE A 106 -2.55 7.61 -1.56
N GLU A 107 -3.44 7.90 -2.51
CA GLU A 107 -4.54 8.87 -2.36
C GLU A 107 -5.46 8.48 -1.19
N GLU A 108 -5.94 7.23 -1.17
CA GLU A 108 -6.76 6.71 -0.07
C GLU A 108 -6.04 6.77 1.29
N TRP A 109 -4.71 6.54 1.30
CA TRP A 109 -3.90 6.66 2.52
C TRP A 109 -3.77 8.09 3.01
N LEU A 110 -3.68 9.05 2.09
CA LEU A 110 -3.61 10.46 2.41
C LEU A 110 -4.94 10.98 2.97
N ASP A 111 -6.06 10.59 2.37
CA ASP A 111 -7.41 10.91 2.87
C ASP A 111 -7.55 10.44 4.34
N TYR A 112 -7.01 9.25 4.62
CA TYR A 112 -6.97 8.69 5.98
C TYR A 112 -6.01 9.44 6.93
N LEU A 113 -4.85 9.89 6.45
CA LEU A 113 -3.90 10.61 7.28
C LEU A 113 -4.38 12.02 7.65
N ILE A 114 -5.16 12.65 6.78
CA ILE A 114 -5.55 14.07 6.89
C ILE A 114 -6.98 14.23 7.44
N ASP A 115 -7.96 13.53 6.88
CA ASP A 115 -9.38 13.95 7.00
C ASP A 115 -10.28 13.03 7.84
N GLU A 116 -10.12 11.70 7.81
CA GLU A 116 -11.17 10.79 8.32
C GLU A 116 -10.76 9.73 9.36
N PRO A 117 -11.62 9.45 10.37
CA PRO A 117 -11.45 8.32 11.27
C PRO A 117 -12.11 7.04 10.73
N ILE A 118 -11.47 6.29 9.81
CA ILE A 118 -12.00 4.98 9.36
C ILE A 118 -10.90 3.91 9.10
N TYR A 119 -11.22 2.67 9.53
CA TYR A 119 -10.65 1.32 9.34
C TYR A 119 -9.30 1.14 8.62
N GLU A 120 -8.18 1.25 9.35
CA GLU A 120 -6.83 0.94 8.86
C GLU A 120 -6.69 -0.51 8.36
N GLU A 121 -7.56 -1.42 8.82
CA GLU A 121 -7.67 -2.79 8.30
C GLU A 121 -7.97 -2.84 6.79
N ALA A 122 -8.55 -1.78 6.19
CA ALA A 122 -8.81 -1.69 4.77
C ALA A 122 -7.52 -1.74 3.94
N PHE A 123 -6.42 -1.12 4.39
CA PHE A 123 -5.14 -1.10 3.64
C PHE A 123 -4.50 -2.48 3.47
N ARG A 124 -4.75 -3.37 4.44
CA ARG A 124 -4.37 -4.78 4.34
C ARG A 124 -5.16 -5.50 3.25
N LEU A 125 -6.43 -5.15 3.07
CA LEU A 125 -7.30 -5.66 2.00
C LEU A 125 -6.90 -5.09 0.64
N LEU A 126 -6.63 -3.78 0.54
CA LEU A 126 -6.17 -3.12 -0.69
C LEU A 126 -4.91 -3.77 -1.26
N THR A 127 -4.03 -4.31 -0.41
CA THR A 127 -2.83 -5.02 -0.88
C THR A 127 -3.16 -6.38 -1.49
N LEU A 128 -4.24 -7.04 -1.04
CA LEU A 128 -4.76 -8.23 -1.71
C LEU A 128 -5.46 -7.84 -3.02
N ASP A 129 -6.23 -6.75 -3.03
CA ASP A 129 -6.87 -6.23 -4.24
C ASP A 129 -5.83 -5.84 -5.30
N PHE A 130 -4.70 -5.26 -4.89
CA PHE A 130 -3.55 -4.99 -5.74
C PHE A 130 -2.99 -6.27 -6.40
N ILE A 131 -2.86 -7.36 -5.64
CA ILE A 131 -2.44 -8.66 -6.17
C ILE A 131 -3.48 -9.23 -7.12
N LEU A 132 -4.77 -9.10 -6.78
CA LEU A 132 -5.85 -9.65 -7.59
C LEU A 132 -5.99 -8.91 -8.92
N ALA A 133 -5.86 -7.58 -8.91
CA ALA A 133 -5.80 -6.78 -10.13
C ALA A 133 -4.59 -7.16 -11.01
N TYR A 134 -3.44 -7.46 -10.41
CA TYR A 134 -2.29 -7.98 -11.15
C TYR A 134 -2.55 -9.38 -11.75
N LEU A 135 -3.23 -10.26 -11.02
CA LEU A 135 -3.50 -11.62 -11.49
C LEU A 135 -4.63 -11.70 -12.52
N ASN A 136 -5.47 -10.67 -12.60
CA ASN A 136 -6.62 -10.59 -13.47
C ASN A 136 -6.33 -9.64 -14.64
N GLU A 137 -5.30 -9.97 -15.44
CA GLU A 137 -4.80 -9.14 -16.56
C GLU A 137 -5.88 -8.83 -17.61
N ASP A 138 -6.86 -9.73 -17.77
CA ASP A 138 -7.98 -9.64 -18.69
C ASP A 138 -9.21 -10.19 -17.96
N GLU A 139 -10.25 -9.40 -17.66
CA GLU A 139 -11.66 -9.86 -17.73
C GLU A 139 -12.71 -8.80 -17.32
N ASP A 140 -13.67 -8.62 -18.23
CA ASP A 140 -14.97 -7.93 -18.12
C ASP A 140 -15.99 -8.71 -17.24
N GLU A 141 -15.54 -9.73 -16.48
CA GLU A 141 -16.38 -10.63 -15.69
C GLU A 141 -16.14 -10.50 -14.18
N SER A 142 -17.18 -10.78 -13.41
CA SER A 142 -17.16 -10.73 -11.95
C SER A 142 -16.03 -11.58 -11.34
N ILE A 143 -15.09 -10.94 -10.64
CA ILE A 143 -13.93 -11.59 -10.03
C ILE A 143 -14.37 -12.70 -9.05
N GLU A 144 -14.13 -13.97 -9.40
CA GLU A 144 -14.33 -15.10 -8.50
C GLU A 144 -13.15 -15.24 -7.53
N TYR A 145 -13.16 -14.46 -6.44
CA TYR A 145 -12.08 -14.40 -5.45
C TYR A 145 -11.65 -15.77 -4.88
N ASP A 146 -12.57 -16.73 -4.79
CA ASP A 146 -12.27 -18.07 -4.25
C ASP A 146 -11.28 -18.87 -5.10
N LYS A 147 -11.09 -18.52 -6.38
CA LYS A 147 -10.05 -19.12 -7.25
C LYS A 147 -8.64 -18.79 -6.78
N PHE A 148 -8.44 -17.61 -6.20
CA PHE A 148 -7.13 -17.09 -5.80
C PHE A 148 -6.75 -17.39 -4.35
N LYS A 149 -7.65 -17.99 -3.55
CA LYS A 149 -7.41 -18.24 -2.11
C LYS A 149 -6.11 -19.02 -1.80
N ASN A 150 -5.70 -19.88 -2.73
CA ASN A 150 -4.49 -20.70 -2.61
C ASN A 150 -3.36 -20.20 -3.52
N HIS A 151 -3.53 -19.06 -4.20
CA HIS A 151 -2.52 -18.51 -5.09
C HIS A 151 -1.27 -18.15 -4.28
N PRO A 152 -0.05 -18.51 -4.74
CA PRO A 152 1.17 -18.29 -3.97
C PRO A 152 1.40 -16.83 -3.53
N LEU A 153 1.03 -15.85 -4.37
CA LEU A 153 1.17 -14.43 -4.02
C LEU A 153 0.22 -14.03 -2.88
N ILE A 154 -1.05 -14.44 -2.92
CA ILE A 154 -2.03 -14.16 -1.87
C ILE A 154 -1.60 -14.80 -0.55
N VAL A 155 -1.25 -16.10 -0.58
CA VAL A 155 -0.83 -16.82 0.63
C VAL A 155 0.45 -16.22 1.22
N LYS A 156 1.40 -15.82 0.38
CA LYS A 156 2.65 -15.19 0.81
C LYS A 156 2.39 -13.81 1.43
N GLU A 157 1.52 -13.01 0.83
CA GLU A 157 1.19 -11.69 1.35
C GLU A 157 0.46 -11.76 2.69
N ILE A 158 -0.53 -12.65 2.83
CA ILE A 158 -1.21 -12.87 4.11
C ILE A 158 -0.20 -13.28 5.20
N LYS A 159 0.75 -14.17 4.88
CA LYS A 159 1.82 -14.53 5.82
C LYS A 159 2.71 -13.35 6.20
N ARG A 160 3.02 -12.45 5.25
CA ARG A 160 3.78 -11.23 5.52
C ARG A 160 3.02 -10.27 6.41
N GLN A 161 1.75 -10.02 6.14
CA GLN A 161 0.91 -9.15 6.98
C GLN A 161 0.81 -9.67 8.43
N ILE A 162 0.76 -10.99 8.63
CA ILE A 162 0.80 -11.58 9.97
C ILE A 162 2.19 -11.40 10.61
N GLN A 163 3.27 -11.56 9.85
CA GLN A 163 4.62 -11.32 10.35
C GLN A 163 4.84 -9.85 10.74
N ASP A 164 4.26 -8.91 9.99
CA ASP A 164 4.31 -7.48 10.29
C ASP A 164 3.74 -7.14 11.66
N GLU A 165 2.75 -7.89 12.16
CA GLU A 165 2.19 -7.73 13.52
C GLU A 165 3.27 -7.88 14.62
N THR A 166 4.31 -8.67 14.32
CA THR A 166 5.47 -8.84 15.20
C THR A 166 6.54 -7.79 14.92
N ASP A 167 6.84 -7.52 13.64
CA ASP A 167 7.93 -6.64 13.25
C ASP A 167 7.63 -5.16 13.53
N MET A 168 6.39 -4.72 13.40
CA MET A 168 5.93 -3.38 13.78
C MET A 168 6.37 -3.00 15.19
N LYS A 169 6.37 -3.95 16.14
CA LYS A 169 6.73 -3.68 17.55
C LYS A 169 8.19 -3.26 17.72
N LYS A 170 9.03 -3.52 16.71
CA LYS A 170 10.45 -3.13 16.66
C LYS A 170 10.64 -1.74 16.03
N ILE A 171 9.60 -1.16 15.43
CA ILE A 171 9.65 0.15 14.79
C ILE A 171 9.22 1.20 15.81
N ILE A 172 10.19 1.82 16.46
CA ILE A 172 9.96 2.83 17.51
C ILE A 172 10.31 4.23 16.99
N ASN A 173 11.25 4.32 16.05
CA ASN A 173 11.67 5.56 15.43
C ASN A 173 11.87 5.41 13.91
N PHE A 174 12.16 6.52 13.23
CA PHE A 174 12.31 6.55 11.77
C PHE A 174 13.50 5.71 11.26
N GLU A 175 14.57 5.62 12.03
CA GLU A 175 15.73 4.79 11.67
C GLU A 175 15.37 3.30 11.72
N ASP A 176 14.55 2.86 12.69
CA ASP A 176 14.03 1.49 12.72
C ASP A 176 13.16 1.20 11.48
N ALA A 177 12.28 2.13 11.13
CA ALA A 177 11.44 2.03 9.94
C ALA A 177 12.29 1.93 8.67
N LYS A 178 13.33 2.76 8.56
CA LYS A 178 14.28 2.74 7.45
C LYS A 178 15.05 1.43 7.36
N ASN A 179 15.52 0.91 8.49
CA ASN A 179 16.17 -0.40 8.54
C ASN A 179 15.22 -1.52 8.10
N TRP A 180 13.95 -1.43 8.46
CA TRP A 180 12.93 -2.38 8.02
C TRP A 180 12.62 -2.25 6.52
N TYR A 181 12.25 -1.06 6.03
CA TYR A 181 11.81 -0.91 4.64
C TYR A 181 12.96 -1.11 3.66
N ASN A 182 14.23 -0.85 4.02
CA ASN A 182 15.38 -1.14 3.15
C ASN A 182 15.54 -2.64 2.87
N GLN A 183 15.01 -3.50 3.75
CA GLN A 183 14.96 -4.95 3.58
C GLN A 183 13.63 -5.42 2.98
N CYS A 184 12.68 -4.50 2.77
CA CYS A 184 11.39 -4.81 2.17
C CYS A 184 11.60 -5.36 0.76
N ILE A 185 10.83 -6.40 0.45
CA ILE A 185 10.78 -7.00 -0.88
C ILE A 185 9.39 -6.75 -1.39
N GLY A 186 9.27 -6.26 -2.63
CA GLY A 186 8.00 -6.12 -3.32
C GLY A 186 7.19 -7.42 -3.32
N ILE A 187 5.93 -7.29 -3.67
CA ILE A 187 4.96 -8.39 -3.67
C ILE A 187 5.39 -9.46 -4.69
N PHE A 188 5.64 -9.01 -5.92
CA PHE A 188 6.25 -9.76 -7.02
C PHE A 188 7.53 -9.05 -7.50
#